data_AF-A0A969UMQ5-F1
#
_entry.id   AF-A0A969UMQ5-F1
#
_cell.length_a   1.000
_cell.length_b   1.000
_cell.length_c   1.000
_cell.angle_alpha   90.00
_cell.angle_beta   90.00
_cell.angle_gamma   90.00
#
_symmetry.space_group_name_H-M   'P 1'
#
loop_
_entity.id
_entity.type
_entity.pdbx_description
1 polymer ?
#
loop_
_entity_poly.entity_id
_entity_poly.type
_entity_poly.pdbx_seq_one_letter_code
_entity_poly.pdbx_strand_id
1 'polypeptide(L)'
;MAQIAPTVVDDFAAAAWKENFLSLARIFDRTEQAQQQLEAYKQRIAELRQALGDRTNLKVSLVRLFDHEVRLYSSSSLSGSVLQDVGLKQPLAQASIPKGLPTISISLEELEQADGDIMFLFGETRGSEEILTQLQAQPLWQLLNVVKQGQVYLVSESHWFTPGIQGVNRLVDDLFQYLVNNPEIESS
;
A
#
# COMPACT_ATOMS: atom_id res chain seq x y z
N MET A 1 14.92 -39.53 15.53
CA MET A 1 15.11 -38.22 14.88
C MET A 1 13.97 -37.32 15.32
N ALA A 2 14.15 -36.56 16.39
CA ALA A 2 13.12 -35.69 16.95
C ALA A 2 13.81 -34.43 17.50
N GLN A 3 13.83 -33.38 16.69
CA GLN A 3 14.07 -32.01 17.12
C GLN A 3 13.43 -31.11 16.06
N ILE A 4 12.10 -31.08 16.08
CA ILE A 4 11.31 -30.13 15.29
C ILE A 4 11.50 -28.78 16.00
N ALA A 5 12.03 -27.80 15.27
CA ALA A 5 12.24 -26.44 15.74
C ALA A 5 10.95 -25.84 16.36
N PRO A 6 11.06 -24.95 17.36
CA PRO A 6 9.88 -24.30 17.93
C PRO A 6 9.12 -23.53 16.84
N THR A 7 7.91 -24.01 16.54
CA THR A 7 6.97 -23.27 15.69
C THR A 7 6.41 -22.12 16.52
N VAL A 8 6.97 -20.93 16.35
CA VAL A 8 6.39 -19.70 16.88
C VAL A 8 5.21 -19.33 15.97
N VAL A 9 3.99 -19.44 16.49
CA VAL A 9 2.80 -18.89 15.86
C VAL A 9 2.73 -17.42 16.28
N ASP A 10 3.27 -16.52 15.47
CA ASP A 10 3.08 -15.08 15.64
C ASP A 10 1.76 -14.69 14.95
N ASP A 11 0.90 -13.94 15.63
CA ASP A 11 -0.28 -13.32 15.00
C ASP A 11 0.20 -12.18 14.09
N PHE A 12 0.56 -12.52 12.85
CA PHE A 12 1.14 -11.61 11.87
C PHE A 12 0.11 -10.58 11.37
N ALA A 13 -0.05 -9.48 12.09
CA ALA A 13 -0.73 -8.30 11.55
C ALA A 13 0.14 -7.69 10.42
N ALA A 14 -0.43 -7.49 9.23
CA ALA A 14 0.31 -6.97 8.08
C ALA A 14 0.94 -5.59 8.34
N ALA A 15 0.28 -4.73 9.12
CA ALA A 15 0.82 -3.44 9.54
C ALA A 15 1.99 -3.54 10.53
N ALA A 16 2.15 -4.67 11.25
CA ALA A 16 3.23 -4.91 12.21
C ALA A 16 4.49 -5.49 11.56
N TRP A 17 4.72 -5.22 10.27
CA TRP A 17 5.81 -5.83 9.49
C TRP A 17 7.20 -5.48 10.05
N LYS A 18 7.37 -4.33 10.71
CA LYS A 18 8.64 -3.90 11.32
C LYS A 18 8.96 -4.76 12.53
N GLU A 19 7.97 -4.97 13.39
CA GLU A 19 8.07 -5.83 14.56
C GLU A 19 8.35 -7.27 14.14
N ASN A 20 7.60 -7.76 13.15
CA ASN A 20 7.80 -9.10 12.57
C ASN A 20 9.22 -9.28 12.00
N PHE A 21 9.74 -8.26 11.31
CA PHE A 21 11.10 -8.27 10.77
C PHE A 21 12.16 -8.34 11.88
N LEU A 22 12.00 -7.57 12.96
CA LEU A 22 12.91 -7.58 14.11
C LEU A 22 12.81 -8.89 14.91
N SER A 23 11.60 -9.46 15.07
CA SER A 23 11.38 -10.74 15.73
C SER A 23 12.07 -11.88 14.98
N LEU A 24 11.91 -11.95 13.67
CA LEU A 24 12.62 -12.93 12.84
C LEU A 24 14.13 -12.74 12.92
N ALA A 25 14.62 -11.50 12.90
CA ALA A 25 16.04 -11.23 13.04
C ALA A 25 16.61 -11.69 14.39
N ARG A 26 15.83 -11.61 15.47
CA ARG A 26 16.22 -12.15 16.78
C ARG A 26 16.34 -13.68 16.75
N ILE A 27 15.43 -14.39 16.08
CA ILE A 27 15.46 -15.85 15.95
C ILE A 27 16.73 -16.32 15.23
N PHE A 28 17.21 -15.54 14.26
CA PHE A 28 18.38 -15.89 13.44
C PHE A 28 19.69 -15.22 13.89
N ASP A 29 19.73 -14.56 15.06
CA ASP A 29 20.89 -13.79 15.54
C ASP A 29 21.39 -12.77 14.49
N ARG A 30 20.46 -11.99 13.94
CA ARG A 30 20.70 -10.92 12.92
C ARG A 30 20.10 -9.58 13.32
N THR A 31 19.89 -9.34 14.62
CA THR A 31 19.23 -8.13 15.11
C THR A 31 19.95 -6.84 14.72
N GLU A 32 21.29 -6.82 14.72
CA GLU A 32 22.06 -5.63 14.33
C GLU A 32 21.83 -5.27 12.85
N GLN A 33 21.92 -6.25 11.95
CA GLN A 33 21.67 -6.01 10.52
C GLN A 33 20.22 -5.56 10.28
N ALA A 34 19.26 -6.18 10.97
CA ALA A 34 17.86 -5.79 10.84
C ALA A 34 17.61 -4.35 11.34
N GLN A 35 18.24 -3.95 12.44
CA GLN A 35 18.14 -2.57 12.93
C GLN A 35 18.71 -1.57 11.91
N GLN A 36 19.88 -1.86 11.33
CA GLN A 36 20.49 -1.01 10.30
C GLN A 36 19.56 -0.84 9.09
N GLN A 37 18.94 -1.93 8.63
CA GLN A 37 18.00 -1.89 7.51
C GLN A 37 16.72 -1.11 7.85
N LEU A 38 16.23 -1.23 9.09
CA LEU A 38 15.05 -0.48 9.54
C LEU A 38 15.35 1.02 9.67
N GLU A 39 16.53 1.41 10.15
CA GLU A 39 16.95 2.81 10.17
C GLU A 39 17.11 3.37 8.77
N ALA A 40 17.66 2.59 7.82
CA ALA A 40 17.71 2.98 6.42
C ALA A 40 16.30 3.21 5.84
N TYR A 41 15.34 2.34 6.14
CA TYR A 41 13.93 2.55 5.77
C TYR A 41 13.37 3.86 6.35
N LYS A 42 13.55 4.11 7.65
CA LYS A 42 13.07 5.35 8.30
C LYS A 42 13.67 6.60 7.67
N GLN A 43 14.95 6.55 7.31
CA GLN A 43 15.63 7.64 6.62
C GLN A 43 14.99 7.92 5.26
N ARG A 44 14.71 6.89 4.47
CA ARG A 44 14.01 7.02 3.18
C ARG A 44 12.60 7.58 3.32
N ILE A 45 11.88 7.20 4.37
CA ILE A 45 10.56 7.77 4.69
C ILE A 45 10.69 9.26 5.00
N ALA A 46 11.69 9.68 5.78
CA ALA A 46 11.93 11.09 6.09
C ALA A 46 12.27 11.90 4.83
N GLU A 47 13.09 11.35 3.93
CA GLU A 47 13.41 11.95 2.64
C GLU A 47 12.17 12.11 1.76
N LEU A 48 11.34 11.07 1.66
CA LEU A 48 10.09 11.12 0.90
C LEU A 48 9.14 12.17 1.47
N ARG A 49 8.99 12.23 2.80
CA ARG A 49 8.21 13.27 3.49
C ARG A 49 8.67 14.67 3.15
N GLN A 50 9.98 14.88 3.19
CA GLN A 50 10.57 16.18 2.85
C GLN A 50 10.33 16.55 1.39
N ALA A 51 10.48 15.59 0.47
CA ALA A 51 10.24 15.80 -0.97
C ALA A 51 8.76 16.06 -1.31
N LEU A 52 7.83 15.51 -0.51
CA LEU A 52 6.40 15.74 -0.67
C LEU A 52 5.96 17.10 -0.11
N GLY A 53 6.54 17.55 1.01
CA GLY A 53 6.12 18.78 1.68
C GLY A 53 4.62 18.75 2.00
N ASP A 54 3.88 19.78 1.59
CA ASP A 54 2.43 19.85 1.82
C ASP A 54 1.63 18.76 1.10
N ARG A 55 2.22 18.11 0.09
CA ARG A 55 1.59 16.99 -0.65
C ARG A 55 1.41 15.74 0.21
N THR A 56 1.97 15.67 1.43
CA THR A 56 1.56 14.62 2.39
C THR A 56 0.08 14.72 2.77
N ASN A 57 -0.59 15.85 2.52
CA ASN A 57 -2.02 15.99 2.75
C ASN A 57 -2.90 15.32 1.68
N LEU A 58 -2.32 14.86 0.57
CA LEU A 58 -3.06 14.13 -0.47
C LEU A 58 -3.69 12.86 0.09
N LYS A 59 -4.91 12.58 -0.35
CA LYS A 59 -5.65 11.34 -0.09
C LYS A 59 -5.28 10.31 -1.12
N VAL A 60 -4.44 9.37 -0.72
CA VAL A 60 -4.00 8.25 -1.54
C VAL A 60 -4.92 7.06 -1.32
N SER A 61 -5.62 6.68 -2.37
CA SER A 61 -6.50 5.51 -2.42
C SER A 61 -5.70 4.26 -2.79
N LEU A 62 -5.84 3.20 -1.99
CA LEU A 62 -5.22 1.91 -2.23
C LEU A 62 -6.30 0.90 -2.65
N VAL A 63 -6.25 0.48 -3.91
CA VAL A 63 -7.26 -0.39 -4.51
C VAL A 63 -6.58 -1.65 -5.04
N ARG A 64 -7.03 -2.82 -4.59
CA ARG A 64 -6.60 -4.11 -5.13
C ARG A 64 -7.70 -4.79 -5.92
N LEU A 65 -7.34 -5.32 -7.08
CA LEU A 65 -8.17 -6.19 -7.90
C LEU A 65 -7.84 -7.65 -7.60
N PHE A 66 -8.74 -8.37 -6.95
CA PHE A 66 -8.49 -9.74 -6.52
C PHE A 66 -9.75 -10.60 -6.66
N ASP A 67 -9.67 -11.70 -7.40
CA ASP A 67 -10.74 -12.70 -7.52
C ASP A 67 -12.12 -12.10 -7.83
N HIS A 68 -12.18 -11.23 -8.87
CA HIS A 68 -13.37 -10.49 -9.28
C HIS A 68 -13.92 -9.47 -8.27
N GLU A 69 -13.19 -9.17 -7.19
CA GLU A 69 -13.52 -8.13 -6.22
C GLU A 69 -12.65 -6.88 -6.39
N VAL A 70 -13.24 -5.74 -6.05
CA VAL A 70 -12.51 -4.48 -5.81
C VAL A 70 -12.34 -4.33 -4.30
N ARG A 71 -11.08 -4.27 -3.84
CA ARG A 71 -10.74 -4.20 -2.42
C ARG A 71 -10.09 -2.87 -2.06
N LEU A 72 -10.63 -2.21 -1.04
CA LEU A 72 -10.07 -0.98 -0.49
C LEU A 72 -9.21 -1.28 0.73
N TYR A 73 -7.96 -0.84 0.71
CA TYR A 73 -6.97 -1.16 1.75
C TYR A 73 -6.88 -0.03 2.79
N SER A 74 -6.90 -0.39 4.07
CA SER A 74 -6.81 0.54 5.19
C SER A 74 -5.38 0.72 5.68
N SER A 75 -5.17 1.63 6.64
CA SER A 75 -3.91 1.78 7.38
C SER A 75 -3.48 0.52 8.15
N SER A 76 -4.38 -0.46 8.34
CA SER A 76 -4.06 -1.75 8.97
C SER A 76 -3.44 -2.75 7.99
N SER A 77 -3.36 -2.42 6.71
CA SER A 77 -2.63 -3.20 5.69
C SER A 77 -1.14 -2.83 5.65
N LEU A 78 -0.32 -3.67 4.98
CA LEU A 78 1.10 -3.39 4.76
C LEU A 78 1.31 -2.03 4.08
N SER A 79 0.71 -1.84 2.90
CA SER A 79 0.82 -0.63 2.11
C SER A 79 0.23 0.59 2.82
N GLY A 80 -0.91 0.43 3.49
CA GLY A 80 -1.51 1.49 4.30
C GLY A 80 -0.61 1.93 5.46
N SER A 81 0.11 1.00 6.10
CA SER A 81 1.07 1.33 7.16
C SER A 81 2.27 2.13 6.63
N VAL A 82 2.72 1.85 5.40
CA VAL A 82 3.80 2.62 4.75
C VAL A 82 3.31 4.02 4.39
N LEU A 83 2.08 4.17 3.87
CA LEU A 83 1.49 5.49 3.64
C LEU A 83 1.41 6.31 4.95
N GLN A 84 1.05 5.65 6.06
CA GLN A 84 1.01 6.28 7.37
C GLN A 84 2.39 6.73 7.85
N ASP A 85 3.45 5.96 7.61
CA ASP A 85 4.83 6.35 7.92
C ASP A 85 5.24 7.62 7.17
N VAL A 86 4.87 7.72 5.89
CA VAL A 86 5.06 8.92 5.06
C VAL A 86 4.13 10.05 5.50
N GLY A 87 3.04 9.77 6.21
CA GLY A 87 2.05 10.77 6.61
C GLY A 87 1.07 11.14 5.50
N LEU A 88 0.97 10.32 4.45
CA LEU A 88 -0.07 10.42 3.42
C LEU A 88 -1.42 10.06 4.02
N LYS A 89 -2.48 10.74 3.59
CA LYS A 89 -3.85 10.46 4.03
C LYS A 89 -4.48 9.40 3.14
N GLN A 90 -5.58 8.82 3.62
CA GLN A 90 -6.42 7.95 2.80
C GLN A 90 -7.82 8.57 2.65
N PRO A 91 -8.58 8.21 1.60
CA PRO A 91 -9.99 8.55 1.47
C PRO A 91 -10.80 8.13 2.70
N LEU A 92 -11.92 8.83 2.95
CA LEU A 92 -12.72 8.62 4.16
C LEU A 92 -13.19 7.18 4.32
N ALA A 93 -13.60 6.52 3.24
CA ALA A 93 -14.03 5.12 3.25
C ALA A 93 -12.91 4.20 3.78
N GLN A 94 -11.67 4.38 3.30
CA GLN A 94 -10.50 3.60 3.75
C GLN A 94 -10.04 3.99 5.16
N ALA A 95 -10.04 5.28 5.48
CA ALA A 95 -9.64 5.78 6.80
C ALA A 95 -10.62 5.41 7.91
N SER A 96 -11.87 5.11 7.57
CA SER A 96 -12.94 4.72 8.52
C SER A 96 -13.03 3.20 8.72
N ILE A 97 -12.26 2.41 7.97
CA ILE A 97 -12.20 0.95 8.18
C ILE A 97 -11.72 0.69 9.61
N PRO A 98 -12.40 -0.18 10.38
CA PRO A 98 -12.01 -0.48 11.76
C PRO A 98 -10.55 -0.90 11.87
N LYS A 99 -9.86 -0.41 12.90
CA LYS A 99 -8.47 -0.83 13.19
C LYS A 99 -8.38 -2.34 13.30
N GLY A 100 -7.32 -2.91 12.70
CA GLY A 100 -7.13 -4.35 12.63
C GLY A 100 -7.77 -5.02 11.41
N LEU A 101 -8.68 -4.34 10.70
CA LEU A 101 -9.23 -4.82 9.44
C LEU A 101 -8.43 -4.23 8.26
N PRO A 102 -7.62 -5.02 7.53
CA PRO A 102 -6.71 -4.49 6.50
C PRO A 102 -7.42 -4.08 5.21
N THR A 103 -8.59 -4.62 4.93
CA THR A 103 -9.32 -4.37 3.69
C THR A 103 -10.82 -4.56 3.86
N ILE A 104 -11.59 -3.89 3.00
CA ILE A 104 -12.99 -4.22 2.72
C ILE A 104 -13.15 -4.46 1.21
N SER A 105 -14.16 -5.24 0.82
CA SER A 105 -14.56 -5.37 -0.59
C SER A 105 -15.71 -4.40 -0.86
N ILE A 106 -15.70 -3.79 -2.04
CA ILE A 106 -16.78 -2.93 -2.54
C ILE A 106 -17.32 -3.49 -3.86
N SER A 107 -18.59 -3.22 -4.13
CA SER A 107 -19.20 -3.49 -5.42
C SER A 107 -18.82 -2.42 -6.46
N LEU A 108 -19.12 -2.69 -7.75
CA LEU A 108 -18.94 -1.71 -8.82
C LEU A 108 -19.91 -0.52 -8.72
N GLU A 109 -20.97 -0.63 -7.90
CA GLU A 109 -21.91 0.46 -7.63
C GLU A 109 -21.41 1.42 -6.55
N GLU A 110 -20.35 1.03 -5.82
CA GLU A 110 -19.76 1.76 -4.68
C GLU A 110 -18.40 2.38 -5.01
N LEU A 111 -18.07 2.53 -6.30
CA LEU A 111 -16.74 2.97 -6.74
C LEU A 111 -16.35 4.37 -6.27
N GLU A 112 -17.31 5.21 -5.91
CA GLU A 112 -17.05 6.51 -5.28
C GLU A 112 -16.27 6.39 -3.97
N GLN A 113 -16.37 5.25 -3.26
CA GLN A 113 -15.60 4.98 -2.05
C GLN A 113 -14.10 4.83 -2.33
N ALA A 114 -13.72 4.54 -3.59
CA ALA A 114 -12.34 4.44 -4.03
C ALA A 114 -11.73 5.78 -4.47
N ASP A 115 -12.53 6.86 -4.59
CA ASP A 115 -12.03 8.15 -5.09
C ASP A 115 -11.04 8.80 -4.10
N GLY A 116 -10.07 9.51 -4.65
CA GLY A 116 -8.99 10.16 -3.90
C GLY A 116 -8.30 11.22 -4.75
N ASP A 117 -7.23 11.80 -4.24
CA ASP A 117 -6.39 12.69 -5.05
C ASP A 117 -5.46 11.85 -5.95
N ILE A 118 -5.04 10.67 -5.46
CA ILE A 118 -4.22 9.70 -6.17
C ILE A 118 -4.77 8.30 -5.90
N MET A 119 -4.74 7.42 -6.90
CA MET A 119 -5.11 6.01 -6.76
C MET A 119 -3.95 5.11 -7.20
N PHE A 120 -3.51 4.24 -6.30
CA PHE A 120 -2.67 3.09 -6.66
C PHE A 120 -3.56 1.87 -6.81
N LEU A 121 -3.62 1.36 -8.03
CA LEU A 121 -4.39 0.18 -8.41
C LEU A 121 -3.43 -0.98 -8.68
N PHE A 122 -3.60 -2.10 -7.97
CA PHE A 122 -2.73 -3.27 -8.10
C PHE A 122 -3.53 -4.56 -8.11
N GLY A 123 -2.97 -5.59 -8.74
CA GLY A 123 -3.61 -6.89 -8.89
C GLY A 123 -3.04 -7.60 -10.11
N GLU A 124 -2.17 -8.57 -9.87
CA GLU A 124 -1.53 -9.43 -10.87
C GLU A 124 -2.00 -10.88 -10.70
N THR A 125 -3.21 -11.06 -10.16
CA THR A 125 -3.81 -12.37 -9.93
C THR A 125 -4.69 -12.80 -11.11
N ARG A 126 -5.01 -14.09 -11.18
CA ARG A 126 -6.01 -14.58 -12.14
C ARG A 126 -7.32 -13.81 -11.95
N GLY A 127 -7.85 -13.26 -13.04
CA GLY A 127 -9.08 -12.46 -13.04
C GLY A 127 -8.86 -10.95 -12.85
N SER A 128 -7.66 -10.49 -12.48
CA SER A 128 -7.38 -9.05 -12.28
C SER A 128 -7.55 -8.23 -13.57
N GLU A 129 -7.17 -8.77 -14.74
CA GLU A 129 -7.37 -8.09 -16.04
C GLU A 129 -8.87 -7.99 -16.43
N GLU A 130 -9.64 -9.04 -16.13
CA GLU A 130 -11.07 -9.07 -16.43
C GLU A 130 -11.82 -8.05 -15.58
N ILE A 131 -11.57 -8.04 -14.27
CA ILE A 131 -12.20 -7.06 -13.38
C ILE A 131 -11.70 -5.64 -13.66
N LEU A 132 -10.44 -5.44 -14.07
CA LEU A 132 -9.96 -4.13 -14.52
C LEU A 132 -10.76 -3.63 -15.73
N THR A 133 -10.98 -4.51 -16.72
CA THR A 133 -11.77 -4.18 -17.91
C THR A 133 -13.21 -3.85 -17.54
N GLN A 134 -13.84 -4.65 -16.67
CA GLN A 134 -15.19 -4.42 -16.17
C GLN A 134 -15.29 -3.10 -15.39
N LEU A 135 -14.31 -2.82 -14.53
CA LEU A 135 -14.19 -1.60 -13.74
C LEU A 135 -14.10 -0.37 -14.65
N GLN A 136 -13.19 -0.38 -15.62
CA GLN A 136 -12.98 0.76 -16.53
C GLN A 136 -14.16 1.02 -17.46
N ALA A 137 -14.96 -0.01 -17.74
CA ALA A 137 -16.20 0.10 -18.51
C ALA A 137 -17.37 0.71 -17.71
N GLN A 138 -17.26 0.81 -16.38
CA GLN A 138 -18.33 1.40 -15.57
C GLN A 138 -18.44 2.91 -15.81
N PRO A 139 -19.65 3.46 -16.04
CA PRO A 139 -19.85 4.91 -16.07
C PRO A 139 -19.36 5.61 -14.80
N LEU A 140 -19.54 4.97 -13.63
CA LEU A 140 -19.07 5.49 -12.35
C LEU A 140 -17.55 5.67 -12.28
N TRP A 141 -16.78 4.77 -12.92
CA TRP A 141 -15.32 4.90 -12.99
C TRP A 141 -14.89 6.21 -13.66
N GLN A 142 -15.54 6.57 -14.77
CA GLN A 142 -15.27 7.81 -15.50
C GLN A 142 -15.71 9.07 -14.72
N LEU A 143 -16.54 8.91 -13.68
CA LEU A 143 -16.98 10.01 -12.83
C LEU A 143 -16.03 10.30 -11.67
N LEU A 144 -15.13 9.38 -11.32
CA LEU A 144 -14.15 9.58 -10.24
C LEU A 144 -13.21 10.73 -10.57
N ASN A 145 -12.92 11.58 -9.57
CA ASN A 145 -12.03 12.71 -9.76
C ASN A 145 -10.62 12.26 -10.09
N VAL A 146 -10.14 11.20 -9.41
CA VAL A 146 -8.81 10.63 -9.66
C VAL A 146 -8.63 10.14 -11.10
N VAL A 147 -9.70 9.60 -11.71
CA VAL A 147 -9.69 9.16 -13.11
C VAL A 147 -9.68 10.35 -14.06
N LYS A 148 -10.53 11.35 -13.81
CA LYS A 148 -10.59 12.58 -14.62
C LYS A 148 -9.28 13.36 -14.61
N GLN A 149 -8.55 13.31 -13.50
CA GLN A 149 -7.25 13.98 -13.33
C GLN A 149 -6.07 13.14 -13.83
N GLY A 150 -6.31 11.91 -14.32
CA GLY A 150 -5.24 11.02 -14.77
C GLY A 150 -4.32 10.53 -13.64
N GLN A 151 -4.76 10.59 -12.39
CA GLN A 151 -3.96 10.24 -11.20
C GLN A 151 -4.16 8.79 -10.75
N VAL A 152 -4.39 7.88 -11.70
CA VAL A 152 -4.51 6.44 -11.46
C VAL A 152 -3.23 5.75 -11.93
N TYR A 153 -2.52 5.14 -10.99
CA TYR A 153 -1.27 4.43 -11.25
C TYR A 153 -1.48 2.93 -11.08
N LEU A 154 -1.29 2.19 -12.18
CA LEU A 154 -1.16 0.74 -12.14
C LEU A 154 0.22 0.38 -11.61
N VAL A 155 0.27 -0.33 -10.49
CA VAL A 155 1.53 -0.68 -9.81
C VAL A 155 1.64 -2.17 -9.56
N SER A 156 2.87 -2.65 -9.42
CA SER A 156 3.10 -4.09 -9.27
C SER A 156 2.59 -4.59 -7.93
N GLU A 157 1.77 -5.64 -7.96
CA GLU A 157 1.29 -6.27 -6.73
C GLU A 157 2.45 -6.78 -5.85
N SER A 158 3.51 -7.25 -6.49
CA SER A 158 4.70 -7.72 -5.79
C SER A 158 5.39 -6.63 -4.96
N HIS A 159 5.26 -5.36 -5.35
CA HIS A 159 5.79 -4.22 -4.57
C HIS A 159 4.85 -3.84 -3.43
N TRP A 160 3.54 -3.85 -3.67
CA TRP A 160 2.54 -3.30 -2.75
C TRP A 160 1.96 -4.30 -1.76
N PHE A 161 2.20 -5.60 -1.95
CA PHE A 161 1.66 -6.67 -1.10
C PHE A 161 2.72 -7.54 -0.43
N THR A 162 3.99 -7.49 -0.85
CA THR A 162 5.06 -8.36 -0.31
C THR A 162 5.57 -7.85 1.05
N PRO A 163 5.37 -8.58 2.16
CA PRO A 163 5.86 -8.14 3.46
C PRO A 163 7.38 -8.24 3.55
N GLY A 164 7.96 -7.52 4.52
CA GLY A 164 9.38 -7.53 4.80
C GLY A 164 10.15 -6.41 4.11
N ILE A 165 11.38 -6.20 4.57
CA ILE A 165 12.14 -4.98 4.29
C ILE A 165 12.42 -4.72 2.80
N GLN A 166 12.56 -5.79 1.99
CA GLN A 166 12.79 -5.64 0.55
C GLN A 166 11.51 -5.21 -0.18
N GLY A 167 10.35 -5.80 0.17
CA GLY A 167 9.07 -5.44 -0.43
C GLY A 167 8.69 -4.00 -0.14
N VAL A 168 8.76 -3.58 1.13
CA VAL A 168 8.44 -2.19 1.52
C VAL A 168 9.41 -1.18 0.91
N ASN A 169 10.69 -1.52 0.69
CA ASN A 169 11.62 -0.62 0.01
C ASN A 169 11.23 -0.39 -1.45
N ARG A 170 10.70 -1.42 -2.14
CA ARG A 170 10.16 -1.28 -3.50
C ARG A 170 8.88 -0.46 -3.54
N LEU A 171 8.01 -0.61 -2.53
CA LEU A 171 6.85 0.25 -2.37
C LEU A 171 7.30 1.72 -2.22
N VAL A 172 8.32 1.99 -1.39
CA VAL A 172 8.87 3.34 -1.24
C VAL A 172 9.50 3.85 -2.55
N ASP A 173 10.16 2.99 -3.34
CA ASP A 173 10.65 3.34 -4.69
C ASP A 173 9.50 3.82 -5.58
N ASP A 174 8.38 3.08 -5.62
CA ASP A 174 7.19 3.47 -6.39
C ASP A 174 6.64 4.82 -5.90
N LEU A 175 6.58 5.07 -4.59
CA LEU A 175 6.14 6.36 -4.07
C LEU A 175 7.03 7.53 -4.52
N PHE A 176 8.36 7.36 -4.54
CA PHE A 176 9.25 8.36 -5.11
C PHE A 176 9.00 8.56 -6.60
N GLN A 177 8.88 7.47 -7.36
CA GLN A 177 8.65 7.52 -8.79
C GLN A 177 7.37 8.30 -9.14
N TYR A 178 6.26 7.95 -8.50
CA TYR A 178 4.95 8.49 -8.88
C TYR A 178 4.61 9.81 -8.20
N LEU A 179 5.09 10.07 -6.98
CA LEU A 179 4.69 11.26 -6.22
C LEU A 179 5.72 12.38 -6.22
N VAL A 180 6.99 12.08 -6.50
CA VAL A 180 8.07 13.07 -6.50
C VAL A 180 8.60 13.30 -7.90
N ASN A 181 8.93 12.22 -8.62
CA ASN A 181 9.63 12.30 -9.90
C ASN A 181 8.70 12.35 -11.12
N ASN A 182 7.37 12.39 -10.91
CA ASN A 182 6.41 12.45 -12.01
C ASN A 182 6.23 13.92 -12.49
N PRO A 183 6.65 14.26 -13.73
CA PRO A 183 6.55 15.62 -14.25
C PRO A 183 5.11 16.14 -14.38
N GLU A 184 4.10 15.26 -14.36
CA GLU A 184 2.69 15.66 -14.47
C GLU A 184 2.13 16.29 -13.17
N ILE A 185 2.79 16.09 -12.02
CA ILE A 185 2.33 16.62 -10.72
C ILE A 185 2.89 18.03 -10.45
N GLU A 186 3.97 18.46 -11.13
CA GLU A 186 4.60 19.78 -10.92
C GLU A 186 3.76 20.96 -11.47
N SER A 187 2.64 20.70 -12.15
CA SER A 187 1.86 21.72 -12.87
C SER A 187 0.58 22.22 -12.15
N SER A 188 0.33 21.79 -10.90
CA SER A 188 -0.87 22.16 -10.11
C SER A 188 -0.53 23.02 -8.90
#